data_AF-A0A855X2V6-F1
#
_entry.id   AF-A0A855X2V6-F1
#
_cell.length_a   1.000
_cell.length_b   1.000
_cell.length_c   1.000
_cell.angle_alpha   90.00
_cell.angle_beta   90.00
_cell.angle_gamma   90.00
#
_symmetry.space_group_name_H-M   'P 1'
#
loop_
_entity.id
_entity.type
_entity.pdbx_description
1 polymer ?
#
loop_
_entity_poly.entity_id
_entity_poly.type
_entity_poly.pdbx_seq_one_letter_code
_entity_poly.pdbx_strand_id
1 'polypeptide(L)'
;MANLKFISLGITLTLVPALGHAFGSIQAPECAVFDTVHNRYLVSSYQLSGVFAIDLNGQTSLFWHAPRGPISNLIYRDTFYVVWGESPGNVSGLNLATGSEVMRVTLPGSTYPDGITSDSSGNLWIVDAGERTLFRLRMSDRTVTKFVLYTLSRLAQDVCFDSTHNRLIIVGFTEGAPVQAYNITGGTVSTLTTTTFGQMDGIARDRFGNYYVSGHYAGKVYMYDSLFTEPPLEAVTNLAFPSNIAYNWRDHLLVIPLFGADSLALIPYDYYQDDDHDRIPAFRDNCPLVPNPDQADEDRDGIGTICDVCPFDSLNDVDADGICGDVDNCTAVANQSQADQDQDG
;
A
#
# COMPACT_ATOMS: atom_id res chain seq x y z
N MET A 1 19.60 -35.56 -16.19
CA MET A 1 18.22 -35.34 -15.70
C MET A 1 18.17 -33.90 -15.22
N ALA A 2 17.78 -33.02 -16.14
CA ALA A 2 17.67 -31.59 -15.94
C ALA A 2 16.18 -31.28 -15.95
N ASN A 3 15.64 -30.74 -14.85
CA ASN A 3 14.27 -30.27 -14.81
C ASN A 3 14.23 -28.77 -14.52
N LEU A 4 13.97 -28.06 -15.62
CA LEU A 4 13.22 -26.82 -15.86
C LEU A 4 13.25 -25.69 -14.82
N LYS A 5 13.78 -24.56 -15.28
CA LYS A 5 13.37 -23.20 -14.91
C LYS A 5 12.00 -22.92 -15.53
N PHE A 6 11.08 -22.34 -14.76
CA PHE A 6 9.91 -21.66 -15.30
C PHE A 6 10.17 -20.16 -15.34
N ILE A 7 10.22 -19.63 -16.57
CA ILE A 7 9.83 -18.26 -16.90
C ILE A 7 8.73 -18.43 -17.95
N SER A 8 7.51 -18.03 -17.63
CA SER A 8 6.49 -17.66 -18.62
C SER A 8 5.47 -16.75 -17.94
N LEU A 9 5.23 -15.60 -18.57
CA LEU A 9 4.01 -14.82 -18.40
C LEU A 9 2.80 -15.74 -18.67
N GLY A 10 1.75 -15.57 -17.89
CA GLY A 10 0.53 -16.37 -17.97
C GLY A 10 -0.20 -16.27 -16.63
N ILE A 11 -1.07 -15.26 -16.52
CA ILE A 11 -2.00 -15.10 -15.42
C ILE A 11 -3.00 -16.24 -15.50
N THR A 12 -2.73 -17.33 -14.80
CA THR A 12 -3.76 -18.29 -14.39
C THR A 12 -4.37 -17.78 -13.09
N LEU A 13 -5.67 -17.49 -13.15
CA LEU A 13 -6.56 -17.16 -12.05
C LEU A 13 -6.39 -18.18 -10.91
N THR A 14 -5.49 -17.84 -10.00
CA THR A 14 -5.38 -18.44 -8.67
C THR A 14 -5.48 -17.24 -7.77
N LEU A 15 -6.43 -17.28 -6.81
CA LEU A 15 -6.41 -16.44 -5.60
C LEU A 15 -4.94 -16.20 -5.27
N VAL A 16 -4.40 -15.01 -5.57
CA VAL A 16 -3.00 -14.72 -5.27
C VAL A 16 -2.99 -14.78 -3.76
N PRO A 17 -2.43 -15.84 -3.15
CA PRO A 17 -2.22 -15.79 -1.72
C PRO A 17 -1.30 -14.58 -1.56
N ALA A 18 -1.57 -13.71 -0.59
CA ALA A 18 -0.52 -12.81 -0.13
C ALA A 18 0.76 -13.65 -0.11
N LEU A 19 1.78 -13.26 -0.89
CA LEU A 19 3.05 -13.98 -0.92
C LEU A 19 3.66 -13.75 0.46
N GLY A 20 3.18 -14.54 1.42
CA GLY A 20 3.60 -14.57 2.79
C GLY A 20 4.95 -15.23 2.77
N HIS A 21 5.98 -14.42 2.59
CA HIS A 21 7.32 -14.89 2.81
C HIS A 21 7.50 -14.98 4.33
N ALA A 22 7.54 -16.21 4.84
CA ALA A 22 7.93 -16.48 6.21
C ALA A 22 9.44 -16.19 6.36
N PHE A 23 9.78 -14.94 6.68
CA PHE A 23 11.15 -14.52 6.92
C PHE A 23 11.55 -14.93 8.35
N GLY A 24 11.90 -16.21 8.57
CA GLY A 24 12.27 -16.72 9.89
C GLY A 24 13.47 -15.98 10.49
N SER A 25 13.22 -14.89 11.25
CA SER A 25 14.24 -14.00 11.86
C SER A 25 13.70 -12.67 12.42
N ILE A 26 12.51 -12.21 12.00
CA ILE A 26 11.88 -11.00 12.55
C ILE A 26 10.78 -11.40 13.56
N GLN A 27 10.49 -10.55 14.54
CA GLN A 27 9.38 -10.76 15.48
C GLN A 27 8.64 -9.46 15.75
N ALA A 28 7.30 -9.51 15.75
CA ALA A 28 6.46 -8.33 15.90
C ALA A 28 6.93 -7.19 14.98
N PRO A 29 6.95 -7.40 13.64
CA PRO A 29 7.38 -6.37 12.72
C PRO A 29 6.37 -5.22 12.72
N GLU A 30 6.85 -4.00 12.95
CA GLU A 30 6.00 -2.80 13.06
C GLU A 30 5.92 -2.05 11.76
N CYS A 31 7.08 -1.75 11.16
CA CYS A 31 7.17 -0.95 9.94
C CYS A 31 8.24 -1.52 9.02
N ALA A 32 8.02 -1.41 7.71
CA ALA A 32 8.98 -1.85 6.72
C ALA A 32 9.03 -0.89 5.53
N VAL A 33 10.22 -0.66 4.99
CA VAL A 33 10.44 0.12 3.77
C VAL A 33 11.38 -0.61 2.84
N PHE A 34 11.28 -0.32 1.55
CA PHE A 34 12.12 -0.92 0.54
C PHE A 34 13.31 -0.01 0.18
N ASP A 35 14.52 -0.51 0.40
CA ASP A 35 15.78 0.10 0.00
C ASP A 35 16.09 -0.28 -1.46
N THR A 36 15.72 0.62 -2.36
CA THR A 36 15.90 0.45 -3.81
C THR A 36 17.35 0.40 -4.24
N VAL A 37 18.27 1.00 -3.47
CA VAL A 37 19.70 1.05 -3.79
C VAL A 37 20.36 -0.29 -3.53
N HIS A 38 20.00 -0.96 -2.43
CA HIS A 38 20.62 -2.22 -2.01
C HIS A 38 19.73 -3.46 -2.21
N ASN A 39 18.54 -3.32 -2.79
CA ASN A 39 17.61 -4.42 -3.10
C ASN A 39 17.20 -5.23 -1.86
N ARG A 40 16.67 -4.56 -0.84
CA ARG A 40 16.28 -5.20 0.42
C ARG A 40 15.15 -4.46 1.12
N TYR A 41 14.44 -5.16 1.98
CA TYR A 41 13.51 -4.55 2.93
C TYR A 41 14.23 -4.27 4.23
N LEU A 42 14.00 -3.09 4.80
CA LEU A 42 14.42 -2.73 6.15
C LEU A 42 13.20 -2.75 7.05
N VAL A 43 13.21 -3.61 8.08
CA VAL A 43 12.05 -3.91 8.90
C VAL A 43 12.34 -3.60 10.36
N SER A 44 11.55 -2.72 10.97
CA SER A 44 11.52 -2.50 12.41
C SER A 44 10.89 -3.73 13.09
N SER A 45 11.65 -4.40 13.95
CA SER A 45 11.16 -5.51 14.78
C SER A 45 11.10 -5.04 16.23
N TYR A 46 9.89 -4.90 16.76
CA TYR A 46 9.66 -4.33 18.08
C TYR A 46 10.23 -5.23 19.19
N GLN A 47 9.87 -6.52 19.15
CA GLN A 47 10.28 -7.49 20.17
C GLN A 47 11.80 -7.74 20.19
N LEU A 48 12.44 -7.78 19.01
CA LEU A 48 13.89 -7.97 18.92
C LEU A 48 14.69 -6.68 19.15
N SER A 49 14.03 -5.53 19.27
CA SER A 49 14.67 -4.21 19.44
C SER A 49 15.75 -3.96 18.37
N GLY A 50 15.39 -4.13 17.10
CA GLY A 50 16.33 -3.94 16.00
C GLY A 50 15.64 -3.74 14.67
N VAL A 51 16.41 -3.21 13.71
CA VAL A 51 16.03 -3.20 12.30
C VAL A 51 16.74 -4.35 11.59
N PHE A 52 15.99 -5.11 10.82
CA PHE A 52 16.47 -6.25 10.05
C PHE A 52 16.41 -5.95 8.57
N ALA A 53 17.49 -6.27 7.87
CA ALA A 53 17.58 -6.25 6.42
C ALA A 53 17.19 -7.62 5.88
N ILE A 54 16.23 -7.66 4.97
CA ILE A 54 15.74 -8.86 4.30
C ILE A 54 16.00 -8.69 2.81
N ASP A 55 16.88 -9.52 2.24
CA ASP A 55 17.16 -9.48 0.80
C ASP A 55 16.03 -10.09 -0.05
N LEU A 56 16.15 -10.00 -1.38
CA LEU A 56 15.13 -10.53 -2.30
C LEU A 56 15.00 -12.06 -2.29
N ASN A 57 15.95 -12.79 -1.69
CA ASN A 57 15.85 -14.24 -1.48
C ASN A 57 15.25 -14.57 -0.11
N GLY A 58 14.89 -13.55 0.68
CA GLY A 58 14.40 -13.69 2.04
C GLY A 58 15.46 -14.01 3.08
N GLN A 59 16.75 -13.85 2.74
CA GLN A 59 17.80 -13.95 3.73
C GLN A 59 17.79 -12.70 4.61
N THR A 60 17.67 -12.95 5.91
CA THR A 60 17.64 -11.87 6.90
C THR A 60 18.97 -11.69 7.59
N SER A 61 19.30 -10.43 7.89
CA SER A 61 20.45 -10.01 8.66
C SER A 61 20.07 -8.83 9.56
N LEU A 62 20.71 -8.72 10.71
CA LEU A 62 20.56 -7.53 11.55
C LEU A 62 21.22 -6.34 10.83
N PHE A 63 20.46 -5.27 10.64
CA PHE A 63 20.94 -4.03 10.04
C PHE A 63 21.36 -3.01 11.10
N TRP A 64 20.58 -2.89 12.17
CA TRP A 64 20.85 -1.95 13.26
C TRP A 64 20.21 -2.39 14.58
N HIS A 65 20.92 -2.23 15.69
CA HIS A 65 20.37 -2.43 17.03
C HIS A 65 19.73 -1.14 17.54
N ALA A 66 18.44 -1.20 17.82
CA ALA A 66 17.73 -0.08 18.43
C ALA A 66 17.92 -0.12 19.95
N PRO A 67 18.18 1.01 20.63
CA PRO A 67 18.30 1.01 22.08
C PRO A 67 17.00 0.60 22.79
N ARG A 68 15.85 0.84 22.16
CA ARG A 68 14.53 0.39 22.63
C ARG A 68 13.56 0.36 21.45
N GLY A 69 12.96 -0.79 21.17
CA GLY A 69 11.80 -0.98 20.28
C GLY A 69 11.67 0.02 19.13
N PRO A 70 12.23 -0.27 17.93
CA PRO A 70 11.97 0.55 16.76
C PRO A 70 10.51 0.37 16.34
N ILE A 71 9.85 1.48 16.01
CA ILE A 71 8.41 1.52 15.75
C ILE A 71 8.23 1.79 14.25
N SER A 72 8.23 3.06 13.84
CA SER A 72 8.12 3.46 12.44
C SER A 72 9.47 3.76 11.79
N ASN A 73 9.53 3.70 10.47
CA ASN A 73 10.74 4.01 9.71
C ASN A 73 10.44 4.62 8.33
N LEU A 74 11.44 5.29 7.76
CA LEU A 74 11.33 5.99 6.48
C LEU A 74 12.70 6.09 5.81
N ILE A 75 12.76 5.84 4.50
CA ILE A 75 13.92 6.29 3.70
C ILE A 75 13.58 7.67 3.14
N TYR A 76 14.39 8.67 3.48
CA TYR A 76 14.29 10.00 2.90
C TYR A 76 15.65 10.43 2.37
N ARG A 77 15.73 10.58 1.04
CA ARG A 77 16.99 10.74 0.30
C ARG A 77 17.90 9.54 0.57
N ASP A 78 19.15 9.76 0.95
CA ASP A 78 20.15 8.70 1.15
C ASP A 78 20.27 8.21 2.61
N THR A 79 19.29 8.54 3.45
CA THR A 79 19.29 8.22 4.88
C THR A 79 18.04 7.46 5.28
N PHE A 80 18.24 6.40 6.07
CA PHE A 80 17.16 5.64 6.68
C PHE A 80 16.89 6.16 8.09
N TYR A 81 15.68 6.65 8.33
CA TYR A 81 15.25 7.19 9.60
C TYR A 81 14.38 6.19 10.34
N VAL A 82 14.59 6.09 11.65
CA VAL A 82 13.84 5.19 12.53
C VAL A 82 13.36 5.97 13.73
N VAL A 83 12.06 5.89 14.01
CA VAL A 83 11.46 6.34 15.27
C VAL A 83 11.54 5.19 16.27
N TRP A 84 11.99 5.49 17.48
CA TRP A 84 12.15 4.47 18.51
C TRP A 84 12.08 5.06 19.91
N GLY A 85 11.66 4.23 20.87
CA GLY A 85 11.45 4.64 22.26
C GLY A 85 10.26 5.60 22.44
N GLU A 86 9.89 5.82 23.69
CA GLU A 86 8.56 6.38 24.01
C GLU A 86 8.64 7.67 24.84
N SER A 87 9.31 7.61 26.00
CA SER A 87 9.33 8.70 26.99
C SER A 87 10.76 9.01 27.49
N PRO A 88 11.52 9.90 26.83
CA PRO A 88 11.23 10.45 25.51
C PRO A 88 11.64 9.47 24.40
N GLY A 89 10.96 9.55 23.28
CA GLY A 89 11.33 8.87 22.05
C GLY A 89 12.34 9.67 21.24
N ASN A 90 12.85 9.02 20.20
CA ASN A 90 13.98 9.52 19.43
C ASN A 90 13.80 9.20 17.95
N VAL A 91 14.47 10.00 17.12
CA VAL A 91 14.66 9.74 15.69
C VAL A 91 16.15 9.51 15.46
N SER A 92 16.51 8.33 14.99
CA SER A 92 17.86 8.03 14.52
C SER A 92 17.89 8.06 12.99
N GLY A 93 18.91 8.71 12.42
CA GLY A 93 19.23 8.63 11.00
C GLY A 93 20.42 7.71 10.79
N LEU A 94 20.28 6.73 9.91
CA LEU A 94 21.23 5.67 9.64
C LEU A 94 21.71 5.77 8.19
N ASN A 95 23.02 5.57 7.99
CA ASN A 95 23.58 5.44 6.66
C ASN A 95 23.00 4.18 5.99
N LEU A 96 22.38 4.34 4.82
CA LEU A 96 21.68 3.25 4.14
C LEU A 96 22.57 2.04 3.86
N ALA A 97 23.82 2.21 3.47
CA ALA A 97 24.69 1.09 3.14
C ALA A 97 25.11 0.30 4.39
N THR A 98 25.49 1.00 5.45
CA THR A 98 26.23 0.43 6.59
C THR A 98 25.42 0.23 7.86
N GLY A 99 24.24 0.85 7.98
CA GLY A 99 23.47 0.89 9.23
C GLY A 99 24.08 1.76 10.33
N SER A 100 25.19 2.44 10.06
CA SER A 100 25.86 3.32 11.04
C SER A 100 25.00 4.55 11.33
N GLU A 101 24.84 4.88 12.61
CA GLU A 101 24.08 6.06 13.02
C GLU A 101 24.84 7.35 12.68
N VAL A 102 24.23 8.19 11.85
CA VAL A 102 24.76 9.49 11.40
C VAL A 102 24.07 10.67 12.10
N MET A 103 22.93 10.40 12.74
CA MET A 103 22.14 11.39 13.47
C MET A 103 21.33 10.70 14.56
N ARG A 104 21.19 11.37 15.70
CA ARG A 104 20.18 11.07 16.71
C ARG A 104 19.59 12.36 17.24
N VAL A 105 18.26 12.43 17.30
CA VAL A 105 17.51 13.57 17.84
C VAL A 105 16.45 13.05 18.80
N THR A 106 16.43 13.58 20.02
CA THR A 106 15.38 13.30 20.99
C THR A 106 14.15 14.16 20.70
N LEU A 107 12.95 13.59 20.88
CA LEU A 107 11.67 14.28 20.77
C LEU A 107 11.25 14.76 22.17
N PRO A 108 11.44 16.04 22.54
CA PRO A 108 11.26 16.48 23.91
C PRO A 108 9.79 16.42 24.32
N GLY A 109 9.51 15.68 25.40
CA GLY A 109 8.16 15.51 25.92
C GLY A 109 7.25 14.71 25.02
N SER A 110 7.79 13.85 24.15
CA SER A 110 7.00 12.77 23.55
C SER A 110 6.66 11.73 24.61
N THR A 111 5.55 11.02 24.42
CA THR A 111 5.16 9.93 25.31
C THR A 111 5.07 8.60 24.59
N TYR A 112 4.60 8.61 23.33
CA TYR A 112 4.50 7.41 22.50
C TYR A 112 4.58 7.80 21.00
N PRO A 113 5.75 8.25 20.50
CA PRO A 113 5.94 8.58 19.10
C PRO A 113 5.89 7.32 18.23
N ASP A 114 5.24 7.44 17.09
CA ASP A 114 4.92 6.32 16.22
C ASP A 114 5.29 6.67 14.77
N GLY A 115 4.31 6.82 13.87
CA GLY A 115 4.50 7.09 12.46
C GLY A 115 5.38 8.28 12.11
N ILE A 116 6.13 8.13 11.01
CA ILE A 116 7.04 9.15 10.48
C ILE A 116 6.84 9.35 8.97
N THR A 117 6.87 10.60 8.55
CA THR A 117 6.92 10.96 7.13
C THR A 117 7.85 12.16 6.89
N SER A 118 8.05 12.53 5.62
CA SER A 118 8.82 13.70 5.21
C SER A 118 7.98 14.64 4.35
N ASP A 119 8.21 15.94 4.47
CA ASP A 119 7.62 16.92 3.55
C ASP A 119 8.58 17.33 2.41
N SER A 120 8.05 18.08 1.44
CA SER A 120 8.80 18.62 0.30
C SER A 120 9.85 19.68 0.70
N SER A 121 9.74 20.23 1.92
CA SER A 121 10.68 21.23 2.46
C SER A 121 11.86 20.60 3.20
N GLY A 122 11.91 19.28 3.30
CA GLY A 122 12.99 18.56 3.99
C GLY A 122 12.83 18.54 5.51
N ASN A 123 11.60 18.62 6.02
CA ASN A 123 11.31 18.31 7.41
C ASN A 123 10.83 16.86 7.53
N LEU A 124 11.13 16.24 8.66
CA LEU A 124 10.48 15.02 9.11
C LEU A 124 9.32 15.38 10.02
N TRP A 125 8.21 14.68 9.86
CA TRP A 125 7.01 14.80 10.68
C TRP A 125 6.76 13.48 11.39
N ILE A 126 6.57 13.56 12.71
CA ILE A 126 6.36 12.39 13.56
C ILE A 126 5.07 12.59 14.30
N VAL A 127 4.20 11.58 14.30
CA VAL A 127 3.01 11.57 15.15
C VAL A 127 3.35 10.96 16.50
N ASP A 128 2.73 11.49 17.54
CA ASP A 128 2.76 10.88 18.88
C ASP A 128 1.36 10.35 19.16
N ALA A 129 1.25 9.05 19.44
CA ALA A 129 0.00 8.41 19.77
C ALA A 129 -0.39 8.64 21.24
N GLY A 130 0.59 8.90 22.11
CA GLY A 130 0.38 9.03 23.54
C GLY A 130 -0.23 10.39 23.92
N GLU A 131 0.07 11.42 23.13
CA GLU A 131 -0.52 12.74 23.23
C GLU A 131 -1.04 13.17 21.88
N ARG A 132 -2.05 14.05 21.79
CA ARG A 132 -2.52 14.59 20.50
C ARG A 132 -1.50 15.54 19.88
N THR A 133 -0.40 15.02 19.37
CA THR A 133 0.79 15.81 19.05
C THR A 133 1.38 15.42 17.71
N LEU A 134 1.85 16.43 16.99
CA LEU A 134 2.83 16.27 15.92
C LEU A 134 4.16 16.89 16.32
N PHE A 135 5.24 16.24 15.94
CA PHE A 135 6.58 16.82 15.95
C PHE A 135 7.01 17.13 14.52
N ARG A 136 7.63 18.29 14.33
CA ARG A 136 8.39 18.61 13.12
C ARG A 136 9.86 18.70 13.47
N LEU A 137 10.66 17.85 12.86
CA LEU A 137 12.12 17.91 12.89
C LEU A 137 12.62 18.56 11.60
N ARG A 138 13.19 19.76 11.71
CA ARG A 138 13.84 20.42 10.58
C ARG A 138 15.23 19.85 10.39
N MET A 139 15.50 19.25 9.24
CA MET A 139 16.75 18.51 9.01
C MET A 139 17.98 19.40 8.83
N SER A 140 17.80 20.67 8.44
CA SER A 140 18.92 21.59 8.21
C SER A 140 19.67 22.00 9.48
N ASP A 141 18.95 22.12 10.60
CA ASP A 141 19.49 22.59 11.89
C ASP A 141 19.12 21.68 13.08
N ARG A 142 18.38 20.59 12.81
CA ARG A 142 17.89 19.60 13.79
C ARG A 142 16.94 20.18 14.83
N THR A 143 16.30 21.31 14.53
CA THR A 143 15.31 21.91 15.43
C THR A 143 14.04 21.06 15.46
N VAL A 144 13.60 20.71 16.67
CA VAL A 144 12.32 20.02 16.92
C VAL A 144 11.26 21.05 17.34
N THR A 145 10.14 21.07 16.63
CA THR A 145 8.94 21.84 17.00
C THR A 145 7.84 20.87 17.42
N LYS A 146 7.22 21.06 18.59
CA LYS A 146 6.08 20.27 19.08
C LYS A 146 4.79 21.03 18.85
N PHE A 147 3.79 20.40 18.25
CA PHE A 147 2.45 20.93 18.02
C PHE A 147 1.44 20.09 18.80
N VAL A 148 0.78 20.69 19.80
CA VAL A 148 -0.32 20.03 20.51
C VAL A 148 -1.64 20.40 19.82
N LEU A 149 -2.34 19.39 19.31
CA LEU A 149 -3.47 19.52 18.39
C LEU A 149 -4.73 18.92 19.02
N TYR A 150 -5.46 19.69 19.83
CA TYR A 150 -6.61 19.17 20.56
C TYR A 150 -7.75 18.62 19.69
N THR A 151 -7.80 19.00 18.41
CA THR A 151 -8.75 18.50 17.41
C THR A 151 -8.31 17.20 16.72
N LEU A 152 -7.05 16.80 16.90
CA LEU A 152 -6.56 15.49 16.45
C LEU A 152 -7.20 14.38 17.30
N SER A 153 -7.54 13.25 16.70
CA SER A 153 -8.01 12.07 17.41
C SER A 153 -6.93 11.54 18.35
N ARG A 154 -7.35 10.80 19.38
CA ARG A 154 -6.40 10.11 20.28
C ARG A 154 -5.77 8.93 19.56
N LEU A 155 -4.62 8.47 20.06
CA LEU A 155 -3.89 7.33 19.52
C LEU A 155 -3.66 7.47 18.01
N ALA A 156 -3.18 8.63 17.58
CA ALA A 156 -2.81 8.83 16.19
C ALA A 156 -1.55 8.00 15.89
N GLN A 157 -1.64 7.00 15.01
CA GLN A 157 -0.62 5.96 14.82
C GLN A 157 0.34 6.31 13.71
N ASP A 158 -0.18 6.66 12.54
CA ASP A 158 0.67 6.87 11.38
C ASP A 158 0.27 8.09 10.57
N VAL A 159 1.24 8.55 9.78
CA VAL A 159 1.17 9.80 9.04
C VAL A 159 1.80 9.65 7.66
N CYS A 160 1.11 10.15 6.63
CA CYS A 160 1.60 10.19 5.27
C CYS A 160 1.57 11.62 4.73
N PHE A 161 2.58 12.03 3.96
CA PHE A 161 2.59 13.34 3.32
C PHE A 161 1.81 13.34 2.00
N ASP A 162 0.78 14.19 1.94
CA ASP A 162 0.04 14.51 0.73
C ASP A 162 0.67 15.74 0.07
N SER A 163 1.53 15.48 -0.90
CA SER A 163 2.23 16.53 -1.67
C SER A 163 1.31 17.36 -2.55
N THR A 164 0.16 16.80 -2.97
CA THR A 164 -0.77 17.48 -3.87
C THR A 164 -1.48 18.63 -3.15
N HIS A 165 -1.79 18.44 -1.88
CA HIS A 165 -2.51 19.44 -1.07
C HIS A 165 -1.63 20.09 0.02
N ASN A 166 -0.35 19.76 0.08
CA ASN A 166 0.61 20.22 1.08
C ASN A 166 0.10 20.03 2.53
N ARG A 167 -0.32 18.81 2.83
CA ARG A 167 -0.90 18.42 4.13
C ARG A 167 -0.37 17.06 4.57
N LEU A 168 -0.54 16.75 5.85
CA LEU A 168 -0.28 15.41 6.39
C LEU A 168 -1.61 14.70 6.56
N ILE A 169 -1.71 13.45 6.10
CA ILE A 169 -2.85 12.57 6.35
C ILE A 169 -2.50 11.69 7.54
N ILE A 170 -3.38 11.64 8.54
CA ILE A 170 -3.13 11.00 9.82
C ILE A 170 -4.26 10.01 10.09
N VAL A 171 -3.89 8.81 10.52
CA VAL A 171 -4.80 7.73 10.94
C VAL A 171 -4.58 7.41 12.42
N GLY A 172 -5.52 6.69 13.04
CA GLY A 172 -5.44 6.41 14.47
C GLY A 172 -6.02 5.07 14.90
N PHE A 173 -5.60 4.64 16.09
CA PHE A 173 -5.86 3.31 16.62
C PHE A 173 -7.13 3.18 17.44
N THR A 174 -7.95 4.22 17.58
CA THR A 174 -9.23 4.09 18.28
C THR A 174 -10.27 3.41 17.40
N GLU A 175 -11.23 2.72 17.99
CA GLU A 175 -12.41 2.22 17.27
C GLU A 175 -13.15 3.40 16.61
N GLY A 176 -13.44 3.30 15.30
CA GLY A 176 -14.05 4.37 14.51
C GLY A 176 -13.21 5.65 14.40
N ALA A 177 -11.87 5.57 14.50
CA ALA A 177 -10.98 6.71 14.33
C ALA A 177 -11.21 7.38 12.96
N PRO A 178 -11.37 8.71 12.88
CA PRO A 178 -11.45 9.39 11.58
C PRO A 178 -10.10 9.38 10.86
N VAL A 179 -10.14 9.51 9.54
CA VAL A 179 -8.96 9.95 8.78
C VAL A 179 -8.92 11.48 8.82
N GLN A 180 -7.81 12.04 9.28
CA GLN A 180 -7.66 13.48 9.47
C GLN A 180 -6.53 14.05 8.63
N ALA A 181 -6.64 15.32 8.27
CA ALA A 181 -5.59 16.09 7.62
C ALA A 181 -5.08 17.20 8.52
N TYR A 182 -3.76 17.35 8.60
CA TYR A 182 -3.11 18.54 9.14
C TYR A 182 -2.58 19.42 8.00
N ASN A 183 -3.13 20.63 7.86
CA ASN A 183 -2.66 21.61 6.89
C ASN A 183 -1.33 22.22 7.37
N ILE A 184 -0.24 21.96 6.65
CA ILE A 184 1.11 22.38 7.06
C ILE A 184 1.25 23.91 7.07
N THR A 185 0.59 24.61 6.15
CA THR A 185 0.68 26.07 6.04
C THR A 185 -0.21 26.78 7.06
N GLY A 186 -1.44 26.31 7.24
CA GLY A 186 -2.45 26.91 8.11
C GLY A 186 -2.39 26.43 9.57
N GLY A 187 -1.73 25.28 9.83
CA GLY A 187 -1.59 24.72 11.17
C GLY A 187 -2.88 24.15 11.76
N THR A 188 -3.86 23.80 10.92
CA THR A 188 -5.19 23.33 11.35
C THR A 188 -5.40 21.85 11.02
N VAL A 189 -6.21 21.17 11.84
CA VAL A 189 -6.64 19.80 11.60
C VAL A 189 -8.08 19.79 11.10
N SER A 190 -8.37 18.99 10.07
CA SER A 190 -9.71 18.73 9.54
C SER A 190 -9.96 17.23 9.42
N THR A 191 -11.19 16.77 9.64
CA THR A 191 -11.59 15.40 9.31
C THR A 191 -11.87 15.27 7.82
N LEU A 192 -11.27 14.28 7.17
CA LEU A 192 -11.52 13.97 5.77
C LEU A 192 -12.68 13.01 5.62
N THR A 193 -12.68 11.93 6.42
CA THR A 193 -13.76 10.95 6.43
C THR A 193 -13.85 10.26 7.79
N THR A 194 -15.01 9.70 8.10
CA THR A 194 -15.26 8.87 9.27
C THR A 194 -15.28 7.42 8.86
N THR A 195 -14.70 6.55 9.68
CA THR A 195 -14.64 5.13 9.38
C THR A 195 -15.62 4.35 10.24
N THR A 196 -16.06 3.20 9.73
CA THR A 196 -16.81 2.19 10.50
C THR A 196 -15.89 1.13 11.11
N PHE A 197 -14.64 1.08 10.64
CA PHE A 197 -13.55 0.27 11.15
C PHE A 197 -12.53 1.20 11.81
N GLY A 198 -12.13 0.91 13.05
CA GLY A 198 -11.05 1.64 13.70
C GLY A 198 -9.76 0.86 13.72
N GLN A 199 -8.85 1.26 14.61
CA GLN A 199 -7.59 0.56 14.80
C GLN A 199 -6.74 0.55 13.51
N MET A 200 -6.72 1.71 12.85
CA MET A 200 -5.86 1.97 11.70
C MET A 200 -4.45 2.23 12.20
N ASP A 201 -3.48 1.54 11.62
CA ASP A 201 -2.15 1.44 12.21
C ASP A 201 -1.06 1.96 11.27
N GLY A 202 -1.22 1.79 9.96
CA GLY A 202 -0.36 2.39 8.94
C GLY A 202 -1.13 3.11 7.83
N ILE A 203 -0.49 4.07 7.20
CA ILE A 203 -0.99 4.73 5.99
C ILE A 203 0.11 4.97 4.95
N ALA A 204 -0.14 4.54 3.72
CA ALA A 204 0.71 4.79 2.57
C ALA A 204 -0.07 5.47 1.43
N ARG A 205 0.65 6.14 0.55
CA ARG A 205 0.10 6.77 -0.66
C ARG A 205 0.88 6.28 -1.88
N ASP A 206 0.18 5.94 -2.95
CA ASP A 206 0.80 5.58 -4.22
C ASP A 206 1.12 6.82 -5.08
N ARG A 207 1.64 6.57 -6.30
CA ARG A 207 1.94 7.63 -7.27
C ARG A 207 0.71 8.25 -7.93
N PHE A 208 -0.43 7.55 -7.91
CA PHE A 208 -1.69 7.98 -8.52
C PHE A 208 -2.51 8.84 -7.58
N GLY A 209 -2.17 8.83 -6.28
CA GLY A 209 -2.77 9.63 -5.24
C GLY A 209 -3.73 8.85 -4.36
N ASN A 210 -3.88 7.54 -4.55
CA ASN A 210 -4.69 6.69 -3.70
C ASN A 210 -3.99 6.44 -2.36
N TYR A 211 -4.79 6.23 -1.32
CA TYR A 211 -4.31 5.97 0.02
C TYR A 211 -4.65 4.55 0.45
N TYR A 212 -3.69 3.88 1.07
CA TYR A 212 -3.84 2.54 1.60
C TYR A 212 -3.67 2.58 3.11
N VAL A 213 -4.62 2.01 3.83
CA VAL A 213 -4.66 2.04 5.29
C VAL A 213 -4.77 0.61 5.83
N SER A 214 -3.85 0.21 6.70
CA SER A 214 -3.93 -1.08 7.39
C SER A 214 -4.90 -1.01 8.57
N GLY A 215 -5.86 -1.94 8.61
CA GLY A 215 -6.74 -2.15 9.75
C GLY A 215 -6.27 -3.34 10.58
N HIS A 216 -5.60 -3.07 11.70
CA HIS A 216 -4.85 -4.06 12.47
C HIS A 216 -5.72 -5.24 12.91
N TYR A 217 -6.79 -4.99 13.68
CA TYR A 217 -7.68 -6.07 14.13
C TYR A 217 -8.69 -6.52 13.07
N ALA A 218 -8.92 -5.69 12.05
CA ALA A 218 -9.76 -6.08 10.91
C ALA A 218 -9.07 -7.16 10.05
N GLY A 219 -7.73 -7.22 10.07
CA GLY A 219 -6.97 -8.10 9.19
C GLY A 219 -7.11 -7.71 7.73
N LYS A 220 -7.21 -6.40 7.45
CA LYS A 220 -7.50 -5.85 6.11
C LYS A 220 -6.61 -4.66 5.76
N VAL A 221 -6.52 -4.38 4.46
CA VAL A 221 -6.08 -3.09 3.92
C VAL A 221 -7.24 -2.46 3.17
N TYR A 222 -7.46 -1.18 3.45
CA TYR A 222 -8.50 -0.36 2.86
C TYR A 222 -7.87 0.64 1.88
N MET A 223 -8.46 0.80 0.71
CA MET A 223 -8.04 1.78 -0.29
C MET A 223 -9.03 2.94 -0.33
N TYR A 224 -8.52 4.17 -0.25
CA TYR A 224 -9.27 5.40 -0.45
C TYR A 224 -8.82 6.10 -1.72
N ASP A 225 -9.76 6.77 -2.38
CA ASP A 225 -9.50 7.71 -3.45
C ASP A 225 -8.71 8.92 -2.94
N SER A 226 -8.14 9.69 -3.87
CA SER A 226 -7.30 10.84 -3.54
C SER A 226 -8.01 11.95 -2.73
N LEU A 227 -9.34 11.98 -2.74
CA LEU A 227 -10.18 12.98 -2.09
C LEU A 227 -10.87 12.48 -0.82
N PHE A 228 -10.84 11.17 -0.53
CA PHE A 228 -11.62 10.53 0.54
C PHE A 228 -13.12 10.78 0.40
N THR A 229 -13.61 10.90 -0.83
CA THR A 229 -15.02 11.24 -1.08
C THR A 229 -15.92 10.02 -1.08
N GLU A 230 -15.35 8.85 -1.35
CA GLU A 230 -16.08 7.60 -1.40
C GLU A 230 -15.76 6.69 -0.21
N PRO A 231 -16.66 5.75 0.14
CA PRO A 231 -16.32 4.67 1.06
C PRO A 231 -15.09 3.90 0.54
N PRO A 232 -14.20 3.46 1.44
CA PRO A 232 -13.00 2.75 1.00
C PRO A 232 -13.33 1.38 0.43
N LEU A 233 -12.53 0.96 -0.55
CA LEU A 233 -12.55 -0.40 -1.06
C LEU A 233 -11.74 -1.31 -0.13
N GLU A 234 -12.23 -2.53 0.10
CA GLU A 234 -11.47 -3.56 0.81
C GLU A 234 -10.46 -4.21 -0.14
N ALA A 235 -9.26 -3.60 -0.24
CA ALA A 235 -8.22 -4.07 -1.12
C ALA A 235 -7.71 -5.46 -0.71
N VAL A 236 -7.28 -5.63 0.55
CA VAL A 236 -6.69 -6.89 1.02
C VAL A 236 -7.42 -7.40 2.24
N THR A 237 -7.61 -8.71 2.35
CA THR A 237 -8.29 -9.36 3.48
C THR A 237 -7.48 -10.54 4.03
N ASN A 238 -7.87 -11.03 5.21
CA ASN A 238 -7.28 -12.19 5.89
C ASN A 238 -5.80 -12.03 6.25
N LEU A 239 -5.38 -10.81 6.61
CA LEU A 239 -4.04 -10.51 7.09
C LEU A 239 -3.93 -10.73 8.61
N ALA A 240 -2.79 -11.24 9.06
CA ALA A 240 -2.50 -11.50 10.47
C ALA A 240 -1.98 -10.24 11.18
N PHE A 241 -2.90 -9.42 11.70
CA PHE A 241 -2.59 -8.18 12.43
C PHE A 241 -1.64 -7.25 11.65
N PRO A 242 -2.06 -6.68 10.50
CA PRO A 242 -1.22 -5.76 9.75
C PRO A 242 -0.96 -4.47 10.55
N SER A 243 0.30 -4.17 10.83
CA SER A 243 0.71 -3.06 11.72
C SER A 243 1.01 -1.75 10.97
N ASN A 244 1.80 -1.79 9.91
CA ASN A 244 2.03 -0.59 9.09
C ASN A 244 1.88 -0.93 7.60
N ILE A 245 2.13 0.04 6.73
CA ILE A 245 2.08 -0.16 5.29
C ILE A 245 2.99 0.85 4.59
N ALA A 246 3.79 0.37 3.63
CA ALA A 246 4.62 1.21 2.78
C ALA A 246 4.42 0.88 1.30
N TYR A 247 4.74 1.83 0.45
CA TYR A 247 4.67 1.68 -1.00
C TYR A 247 6.07 1.49 -1.60
N ASN A 248 6.32 0.31 -2.17
CA ASN A 248 7.47 0.08 -3.03
C ASN A 248 7.09 0.45 -4.47
N TRP A 249 7.41 1.69 -4.83
CA TRP A 249 7.12 2.26 -6.15
C TRP A 249 7.87 1.58 -7.29
N ARG A 250 9.01 0.93 -7.02
CA ARG A 250 9.83 0.32 -8.08
C ARG A 250 9.17 -0.95 -8.60
N ASP A 251 8.65 -1.76 -7.69
CA ASP A 251 8.10 -3.08 -8.01
C ASP A 251 6.56 -3.10 -7.95
N HIS A 252 5.94 -1.95 -7.71
CA HIS A 252 4.49 -1.81 -7.59
C HIS A 252 3.90 -2.71 -6.49
N LEU A 253 4.49 -2.66 -5.29
CA LEU A 253 4.07 -3.49 -4.16
C LEU A 253 3.65 -2.64 -2.96
N LEU A 254 2.56 -3.02 -2.32
CA LEU A 254 2.32 -2.72 -0.90
C LEU A 254 3.20 -3.65 -0.07
N VAL A 255 3.89 -3.06 0.90
CA VAL A 255 4.75 -3.74 1.86
C VAL A 255 4.07 -3.64 3.22
N ILE A 256 3.58 -4.75 3.74
CA ILE A 256 2.74 -4.78 4.93
C ILE A 256 3.39 -5.70 5.97
N PRO A 257 3.97 -5.17 7.04
CA PRO A 257 4.35 -5.95 8.20
C PRO A 257 3.14 -6.65 8.83
N LEU A 258 3.26 -7.95 9.07
CA LEU A 258 2.24 -8.76 9.72
C LEU A 258 2.69 -9.06 11.14
N PHE A 259 2.22 -8.25 12.09
CA PHE A 259 2.60 -8.35 13.50
C PHE A 259 2.28 -9.74 14.07
N GLY A 260 1.16 -10.34 13.66
CA GLY A 260 0.69 -11.62 14.15
C GLY A 260 1.39 -12.85 13.57
N ALA A 261 2.07 -12.68 12.44
CA ALA A 261 2.65 -13.77 11.68
C ALA A 261 4.16 -13.64 11.50
N ASP A 262 4.80 -12.66 12.14
CA ASP A 262 6.26 -12.45 12.11
C ASP A 262 6.82 -12.45 10.66
N SER A 263 6.12 -11.78 9.74
CA SER A 263 6.41 -11.80 8.30
C SER A 263 6.04 -10.48 7.63
N LEU A 264 6.39 -10.33 6.34
CA LEU A 264 5.86 -9.25 5.49
C LEU A 264 4.94 -9.87 4.44
N ALA A 265 3.81 -9.23 4.19
CA ALA A 265 3.06 -9.41 2.96
C ALA A 265 3.54 -8.42 1.90
N LEU A 266 3.88 -8.94 0.72
CA LEU A 266 4.23 -8.17 -0.47
C LEU A 266 3.13 -8.33 -1.49
N ILE A 267 2.37 -7.26 -1.72
CA ILE A 267 1.10 -7.35 -2.46
C ILE A 267 1.14 -6.43 -3.67
N PRO A 268 1.01 -6.96 -4.91
CA PRO A 268 0.85 -6.14 -6.09
C PRO A 268 -0.41 -5.27 -5.96
N TYR A 269 -0.26 -3.96 -6.10
CA TYR A 269 -1.39 -3.04 -5.92
C TYR A 269 -2.12 -2.71 -7.23
N ASP A 270 -1.47 -2.91 -8.38
CA ASP A 270 -2.10 -2.77 -9.71
C ASP A 270 -3.35 -3.66 -9.82
N TYR A 271 -3.35 -4.80 -9.11
CA TYR A 271 -4.49 -5.70 -9.01
C TYR A 271 -5.72 -5.05 -8.36
N TYR A 272 -5.56 -4.04 -7.51
CA TYR A 272 -6.64 -3.44 -6.72
C TYR A 272 -7.03 -2.02 -7.16
N GLN A 273 -6.47 -1.53 -8.26
CA GLN A 273 -6.87 -0.27 -8.86
C GLN A 273 -8.28 -0.39 -9.45
N ASP A 274 -8.98 0.74 -9.51
CA ASP A 274 -10.28 0.92 -10.13
C ASP A 274 -10.05 2.01 -11.19
N ASP A 275 -9.72 1.59 -12.42
CA ASP A 275 -9.16 2.45 -13.45
C ASP A 275 -10.22 3.31 -14.14
N ASP A 276 -11.48 2.89 -14.09
CA ASP A 276 -12.61 3.56 -14.71
C ASP A 276 -13.58 4.19 -13.69
N HIS A 277 -13.33 3.97 -12.39
CA HIS A 277 -14.03 4.54 -11.25
C HIS A 277 -15.48 4.08 -11.11
N ASP A 278 -15.75 2.82 -11.45
CA ASP A 278 -17.07 2.20 -11.34
C ASP A 278 -17.31 1.50 -9.98
N ARG A 279 -16.28 1.50 -9.12
CA ARG A 279 -16.18 0.87 -7.78
C ARG A 279 -15.92 -0.62 -7.79
N ILE A 280 -15.46 -1.17 -8.90
CA ILE A 280 -15.09 -2.56 -9.04
C ILE A 280 -13.59 -2.59 -9.34
N PRO A 281 -12.77 -3.15 -8.44
CA PRO A 281 -11.34 -3.25 -8.70
C PRO A 281 -11.09 -4.07 -9.97
N ALA A 282 -10.10 -3.66 -10.77
CA ALA A 282 -9.76 -4.18 -12.09
C ALA A 282 -9.68 -5.72 -12.17
N PHE A 283 -9.35 -6.41 -11.07
CA PHE A 283 -9.33 -7.87 -11.04
C PHE A 283 -10.68 -8.58 -10.96
N ARG A 284 -11.72 -7.86 -10.56
CA ARG A 284 -13.13 -8.33 -10.51
C ARG A 284 -13.98 -7.68 -11.58
N ASP A 285 -13.40 -6.74 -12.31
CA ASP A 285 -14.08 -5.96 -13.32
C ASP A 285 -13.97 -6.67 -14.67
N ASN A 286 -15.12 -7.00 -15.25
CA ASN A 286 -15.20 -7.56 -16.60
C ASN A 286 -15.06 -6.50 -17.70
N CYS A 287 -15.03 -5.21 -17.36
CA CYS A 287 -14.65 -4.11 -18.25
C CYS A 287 -13.70 -3.08 -17.58
N PRO A 288 -12.43 -3.43 -17.28
CA PRO A 288 -11.50 -2.61 -16.47
C PRO A 288 -11.25 -1.15 -16.91
N LEU A 289 -11.73 -0.74 -18.09
CA LEU A 289 -11.53 0.58 -18.67
C LEU A 289 -12.84 1.27 -19.07
N VAL A 290 -13.99 0.65 -18.85
CA VAL A 290 -15.30 1.13 -19.29
C VAL A 290 -16.33 0.91 -18.17
N PRO A 291 -16.80 1.98 -17.50
CA PRO A 291 -17.59 1.82 -16.28
C PRO A 291 -18.84 0.97 -16.46
N ASN A 292 -18.94 -0.13 -15.71
CA ASN A 292 -20.12 -0.99 -15.67
C ASN A 292 -20.35 -1.58 -14.27
N PRO A 293 -20.86 -0.76 -13.33
CA PRO A 293 -21.06 -1.19 -11.94
C PRO A 293 -22.01 -2.38 -11.74
N ASP A 294 -22.79 -2.74 -12.77
CA ASP A 294 -23.68 -3.89 -12.76
C ASP A 294 -23.03 -5.20 -13.27
N GLN A 295 -21.82 -5.11 -13.84
CA GLN A 295 -21.02 -6.23 -14.35
C GLN A 295 -21.84 -7.15 -15.27
N ALA A 296 -22.67 -6.56 -16.13
CA ALA A 296 -23.41 -7.29 -17.13
C ALA A 296 -22.44 -8.05 -18.06
N ASP A 297 -22.73 -9.32 -18.30
CA ASP A 297 -21.97 -10.27 -19.12
C ASP A 297 -23.00 -11.28 -19.66
N GLU A 298 -23.49 -11.01 -20.87
CA GLU A 298 -24.72 -11.62 -21.40
C GLU A 298 -24.45 -13.04 -21.93
N ASP A 299 -23.26 -13.30 -22.45
CA ASP A 299 -22.83 -14.59 -22.99
C ASP A 299 -21.87 -15.37 -22.07
N ARG A 300 -21.34 -14.73 -21.03
CA ARG A 300 -20.55 -15.32 -19.93
C ARG A 300 -19.14 -15.74 -20.32
N ASP A 301 -18.48 -14.97 -21.18
CA ASP A 301 -17.07 -15.19 -21.50
C ASP A 301 -16.09 -14.48 -20.53
N GLY A 302 -16.62 -13.62 -19.65
CA GLY A 302 -15.86 -12.84 -18.68
C GLY A 302 -15.46 -11.44 -19.15
N ILE A 303 -15.90 -11.02 -20.34
CA ILE A 303 -15.83 -9.66 -20.86
C ILE A 303 -17.21 -9.02 -20.67
N GLY A 304 -17.27 -7.82 -20.10
CA GLY A 304 -18.57 -7.21 -19.84
C GLY A 304 -19.26 -6.77 -21.13
N THR A 305 -20.59 -6.87 -21.16
CA THR A 305 -21.44 -6.58 -22.33
C THR A 305 -21.16 -5.21 -22.97
N ILE A 306 -20.70 -4.23 -22.20
CA ILE A 306 -20.43 -2.88 -22.69
C ILE A 306 -19.07 -2.74 -23.39
N CYS A 307 -18.10 -3.59 -23.06
CA CYS A 307 -16.76 -3.57 -23.64
C CYS A 307 -16.46 -4.78 -24.53
N ASP A 308 -17.39 -5.74 -24.60
CA ASP A 308 -17.33 -6.87 -25.50
C ASP A 308 -17.72 -6.47 -26.94
N VAL A 309 -16.91 -6.93 -27.90
CA VAL A 309 -17.17 -6.77 -29.33
C VAL A 309 -18.24 -7.76 -29.80
N CYS A 310 -18.34 -8.92 -29.14
CA CYS A 310 -19.25 -10.00 -29.44
C CYS A 310 -20.17 -10.35 -28.25
N PRO A 311 -20.98 -9.38 -27.76
CA PRO A 311 -21.71 -9.46 -26.48
C PRO A 311 -22.76 -10.57 -26.37
N PHE A 312 -22.95 -11.37 -27.40
CA PHE A 312 -23.91 -12.48 -27.45
C PHE A 312 -23.26 -13.81 -27.84
N ASP A 313 -21.93 -13.84 -27.99
CA ASP A 313 -21.16 -15.01 -28.41
C ASP A 313 -19.88 -15.18 -27.60
N SER A 314 -19.95 -16.12 -26.65
CA SER A 314 -18.84 -16.40 -25.75
C SER A 314 -17.55 -16.90 -26.42
N LEU A 315 -17.62 -17.29 -27.70
CA LEU A 315 -16.45 -17.71 -28.48
C LEU A 315 -15.78 -16.55 -29.19
N ASN A 316 -16.39 -15.36 -29.20
CA ASN A 316 -15.95 -14.17 -29.90
C ASN A 316 -15.73 -14.40 -31.41
N ASP A 317 -15.05 -13.47 -32.05
CA ASP A 317 -14.53 -13.60 -33.41
C ASP A 317 -13.37 -14.61 -33.45
N VAL A 318 -13.73 -15.89 -33.65
CA VAL A 318 -12.81 -17.05 -33.60
C VAL A 318 -11.74 -16.99 -34.69
N ASP A 319 -12.06 -16.43 -35.86
CA ASP A 319 -11.16 -16.40 -37.02
C ASP A 319 -10.54 -15.03 -37.32
N ALA A 320 -10.89 -14.02 -36.51
CA ALA A 320 -10.38 -12.66 -36.50
C ALA A 320 -10.70 -11.85 -37.78
N ASP A 321 -11.86 -12.08 -38.39
CA ASP A 321 -12.31 -11.36 -39.59
C ASP A 321 -13.18 -10.11 -39.33
N GLY A 322 -13.50 -9.89 -38.05
CA GLY A 322 -14.32 -8.79 -37.53
C GLY A 322 -15.80 -9.12 -37.41
N ILE A 323 -16.22 -10.37 -37.59
CA ILE A 323 -17.59 -10.85 -37.44
C ILE A 323 -17.64 -11.85 -36.27
N CYS A 324 -18.65 -11.72 -35.40
CA CYS A 324 -18.83 -12.62 -34.27
C CYS A 324 -19.32 -13.99 -34.73
N GLY A 325 -18.88 -15.07 -34.07
CA GLY A 325 -19.17 -16.44 -34.48
C GLY A 325 -20.66 -16.80 -34.53
N ASP A 326 -21.50 -16.14 -33.73
CA ASP A 326 -22.97 -16.32 -33.75
C ASP A 326 -23.64 -15.79 -35.03
N VAL A 327 -22.99 -14.87 -35.73
CA VAL A 327 -23.46 -14.26 -36.99
C VAL A 327 -22.53 -14.51 -38.17
N ASP A 328 -21.44 -15.25 -37.97
CA ASP A 328 -20.47 -15.64 -38.98
C ASP A 328 -20.89 -16.93 -39.70
N ASN A 329 -21.02 -16.84 -41.03
CA ASN A 329 -21.35 -17.96 -41.90
C ASN A 329 -20.16 -18.89 -42.21
N CYS A 330 -18.97 -18.61 -41.69
CA CYS A 330 -17.76 -19.39 -41.87
C CYS A 330 -16.88 -19.33 -40.61
N THR A 331 -17.43 -19.67 -39.43
CA THR A 331 -16.81 -19.58 -38.08
C THR A 331 -15.33 -20.00 -37.88
N ALA A 332 -14.71 -20.66 -38.84
CA ALA A 332 -13.31 -21.09 -38.78
C ALA A 332 -12.45 -20.56 -39.94
N VAL A 333 -13.01 -19.75 -40.84
CA VAL A 333 -12.39 -19.30 -42.08
C VAL A 333 -12.73 -17.84 -42.35
N ALA A 334 -11.77 -16.97 -42.02
CA ALA A 334 -11.92 -15.53 -42.15
C ALA A 334 -12.44 -15.12 -43.54
N ASN A 335 -13.63 -14.52 -43.58
CA ASN A 335 -14.29 -14.21 -44.84
C ASN A 335 -15.07 -12.90 -44.86
N GLN A 336 -14.91 -11.98 -43.88
CA GLN A 336 -15.48 -10.63 -43.63
C GLN A 336 -16.66 -10.13 -44.50
N SER A 337 -16.56 -10.28 -45.82
CA SER A 337 -17.67 -10.21 -46.76
C SER A 337 -18.78 -11.26 -46.57
N GLN A 338 -18.60 -12.29 -45.72
CA GLN A 338 -19.54 -13.39 -45.50
C GLN A 338 -19.91 -14.10 -46.81
N ALA A 339 -18.89 -14.35 -47.65
CA ALA A 339 -19.08 -14.92 -48.98
C ALA A 339 -19.22 -16.44 -48.91
N ASP A 340 -20.46 -16.90 -48.97
CA ASP A 340 -20.85 -18.31 -48.94
C ASP A 340 -20.84 -18.95 -50.35
N GLN A 341 -19.68 -19.40 -50.84
CA GLN A 341 -19.60 -19.94 -52.21
C GLN A 341 -20.10 -21.39 -52.32
N ASP A 342 -20.02 -22.17 -51.26
CA ASP A 342 -20.37 -23.59 -51.18
C ASP A 342 -21.69 -23.88 -50.44
N GLN A 343 -22.33 -22.86 -49.85
CA GLN A 343 -23.66 -22.95 -49.21
C GLN A 343 -23.73 -23.91 -48.03
N ASP A 344 -22.63 -24.11 -47.32
CA ASP A 344 -22.58 -24.94 -46.13
C ASP A 344 -22.75 -24.16 -44.82
N GLY A 345 -22.62 -22.83 -44.86
CA GLY A 345 -22.75 -21.95 -43.69
C GLY A 345 -21.81 -22.32 -42.56
#